data_AF-A0A353N6D1-F1
#
_entry.id   AF-A0A353N6D1-F1
#
_cell.length_a   1.000
_cell.length_b   1.000
_cell.length_c   1.000
_cell.angle_alpha   90.00
_cell.angle_beta   90.00
_cell.angle_gamma   90.00
#
_symmetry.space_group_name_H-M   'P 1'
#
loop_
_entity.id
_entity.type
_entity.pdbx_description
1 polymer ?
#
loop_
_entity_poly.entity_id
_entity_poly.type
_entity_poly.pdbx_seq_one_letter_code
_entity_poly.pdbx_strand_id
1 'polypeptide(L)'
;ASKKEISAYLNKKQDYPTTVTLLRAGKEIKLTIQPRMEKGPAIYETGISFQVVREGLWETLRQPLIYMFSTIRSVIFTFGWLLTGKVSLTQLAGPVRIVSIMSEAVSYSPTLYLVVINLLNISALISIAIGATNLLPFPALDGGRLLILGIEALRGKPLSPEREATISMVGFVILMSLGVFVVFNDIIQLIWG
;
A
#
# COMPACT_ATOMS: atom_id res chain seq x y z
N ALA A 1 8.52 -34.10 -12.97
CA ALA A 1 8.66 -33.01 -13.95
C ALA A 1 9.07 -31.74 -13.23
N SER A 2 10.00 -30.98 -13.80
CA SER A 2 10.47 -29.69 -13.28
C SER A 2 9.45 -28.58 -13.56
N LYS A 3 9.40 -27.56 -12.70
CA LYS A 3 8.52 -26.37 -12.85
C LYS A 3 8.60 -25.75 -14.24
N LYS A 4 9.81 -25.64 -14.81
CA LYS A 4 10.03 -25.06 -16.14
C LYS A 4 9.39 -25.88 -17.26
N GLU A 5 9.35 -27.20 -17.13
CA GLU A 5 8.83 -28.11 -18.16
C GLU A 5 7.29 -28.07 -18.21
N ILE A 6 6.65 -28.01 -17.04
CA ILE A 6 5.20 -27.93 -16.93
C ILE A 6 4.68 -26.59 -17.48
N SER A 7 5.33 -25.48 -17.12
CA SER A 7 4.97 -24.16 -17.63
C SER A 7 5.18 -24.03 -19.14
N ALA A 8 6.29 -24.58 -19.67
CA ALA A 8 6.54 -24.60 -21.11
C ALA A 8 5.50 -25.42 -21.88
N TYR A 9 5.06 -26.55 -21.32
CA TYR A 9 4.02 -27.40 -21.91
C TYR A 9 2.64 -26.74 -21.92
N LEU A 10 2.25 -26.09 -20.82
CA LEU A 10 0.95 -25.40 -20.71
C LEU A 10 0.89 -24.14 -21.61
N ASN A 11 1.97 -23.38 -21.72
CA ASN A 11 2.05 -22.24 -22.65
C ASN A 11 1.88 -22.67 -24.12
N LYS A 12 2.32 -23.88 -24.48
CA LYS A 12 2.17 -24.42 -25.83
C LYS A 12 0.74 -24.92 -26.12
N LYS A 13 -0.01 -25.27 -25.08
CA LYS A 13 -1.37 -25.84 -25.17
C LYS A 13 -2.49 -24.81 -25.05
N GLN A 14 -2.23 -23.57 -24.59
CA GLN A 14 -3.22 -22.48 -24.50
C GLN A 14 -4.56 -22.94 -23.87
N ASP A 15 -5.72 -22.41 -24.31
CA ASP A 15 -7.05 -22.62 -23.71
C ASP A 15 -7.63 -24.06 -23.86
N TYR A 16 -6.83 -25.02 -24.34
CA TYR A 16 -7.28 -26.41 -24.51
C TYR A 16 -7.23 -27.19 -23.17
N PRO A 17 -8.31 -27.90 -22.80
CA PRO A 17 -8.35 -28.68 -21.57
C PRO A 17 -7.26 -29.76 -21.58
N THR A 18 -6.43 -29.76 -20.54
CA THR A 18 -5.31 -30.69 -20.38
C THR A 18 -5.53 -31.55 -19.14
N THR A 19 -5.50 -32.88 -19.32
CA THR A 19 -5.59 -33.83 -18.22
C THR A 19 -4.23 -34.02 -17.56
N VAL A 20 -4.13 -33.68 -16.29
CA VAL A 20 -2.93 -33.85 -15.46
C VAL A 20 -3.20 -34.99 -14.47
N THR A 21 -2.31 -35.98 -14.44
CA THR A 21 -2.36 -37.06 -13.44
C THR A 21 -1.38 -36.73 -12.32
N LEU A 22 -1.91 -36.55 -11.11
CA LEU A 22 -1.15 -36.23 -9.91
C LEU A 22 -1.12 -37.46 -8.98
N LEU A 23 0.03 -37.73 -8.37
CA LEU A 23 0.15 -38.74 -7.32
C LEU A 23 0.07 -38.04 -5.96
N ARG A 24 -1.00 -38.24 -5.20
CA ARG A 24 -1.16 -37.69 -3.83
C ARG A 24 -1.47 -38.82 -2.86
N ALA A 25 -0.66 -38.96 -1.81
CA ALA A 25 -0.79 -40.02 -0.81
C ALA A 25 -0.90 -41.45 -1.40
N GLY A 26 -0.13 -41.74 -2.45
CA GLY A 26 -0.10 -43.06 -3.10
C GLY A 26 -1.27 -43.37 -4.04
N LYS A 27 -2.22 -42.45 -4.23
CA LYS A 27 -3.30 -42.58 -5.22
C LYS A 27 -3.07 -41.64 -6.41
N GLU A 28 -3.29 -42.18 -7.61
CA GLU A 28 -3.33 -41.39 -8.85
C GLU A 28 -4.68 -40.66 -8.97
N ILE A 29 -4.62 -39.35 -9.07
CA ILE A 29 -5.79 -38.46 -9.23
C ILE A 29 -5.65 -37.78 -10.59
N LYS A 30 -6.63 -37.97 -11.48
CA LYS A 30 -6.70 -37.30 -12.77
C LYS A 30 -7.52 -36.01 -12.62
N LEU A 31 -6.92 -34.87 -12.93
CA LEU A 31 -7.58 -33.56 -12.94
C LEU A 31 -7.56 -32.99 -14.35
N THR A 32 -8.70 -32.49 -14.83
CA THR A 32 -8.78 -31.75 -16.08
C THR A 32 -8.66 -30.26 -15.77
N ILE A 33 -7.58 -29.62 -16.24
CA ILE A 33 -7.33 -28.20 -16.05
C ILE A 33 -7.55 -27.51 -17.38
N GLN A 34 -8.34 -26.43 -17.38
CA GLN A 34 -8.46 -25.54 -18.53
C GLN A 34 -7.67 -24.26 -18.25
N PRO A 35 -6.54 -24.03 -18.95
CA PRO A 35 -5.82 -22.77 -18.85
C PRO A 35 -6.72 -21.64 -19.39
N ARG A 36 -6.65 -20.46 -18.79
CA ARG A 36 -7.25 -19.23 -19.34
C ARG A 36 -6.19 -18.14 -19.39
N MET A 37 -6.09 -17.47 -20.53
CA MET A 37 -5.27 -16.26 -20.66
C MET A 37 -5.97 -15.09 -19.95
N GLU A 38 -5.49 -14.69 -18.77
CA GLU A 38 -5.91 -13.41 -18.17
C GLU A 38 -5.18 -12.25 -18.87
N LYS A 39 -5.95 -11.25 -19.36
CA LYS A 39 -5.39 -10.01 -19.91
C LYS A 39 -4.91 -9.12 -18.76
N GLY A 40 -3.67 -9.35 -18.32
CA GLY A 40 -2.90 -8.52 -17.40
C GLY A 40 -1.41 -8.67 -17.69
N PRO A 41 -0.50 -7.93 -17.03
CA PRO A 41 0.93 -8.22 -17.09
C PRO A 41 1.12 -9.70 -16.74
N ALA A 42 2.04 -10.39 -17.43
CA ALA A 42 2.22 -11.83 -17.25
C ALA A 42 2.69 -12.15 -15.82
N ILE A 43 1.75 -12.41 -14.92
CA ILE A 43 2.02 -12.88 -13.57
C ILE A 43 2.22 -14.39 -13.66
N TYR A 44 3.46 -14.83 -13.50
CA TYR A 44 3.78 -16.25 -13.38
C TYR A 44 3.32 -16.75 -12.01
N GLU A 45 2.05 -17.10 -11.90
CA GLU A 45 1.50 -17.63 -10.65
C GLU A 45 2.16 -18.98 -10.30
N THR A 46 2.54 -19.12 -9.03
CA THR A 46 3.24 -20.30 -8.50
C THR A 46 2.30 -21.48 -8.26
N GLY A 47 1.00 -21.33 -8.55
CA GLY A 47 -0.05 -22.28 -8.16
C GLY A 47 -0.26 -22.36 -6.65
N ILE A 48 0.39 -21.48 -5.87
CA ILE A 48 0.19 -21.32 -4.43
C ILE A 48 -0.79 -20.16 -4.25
N SER A 49 -2.06 -20.49 -4.03
CA SER A 49 -3.06 -19.52 -3.60
C SER A 49 -3.05 -19.44 -2.07
N PHE A 50 -2.96 -18.23 -1.52
CA PHE A 50 -3.27 -18.04 -0.11
C PHE A 50 -4.76 -18.28 0.08
N GLN A 51 -5.12 -19.30 0.89
CA GLN A 51 -6.51 -19.43 1.31
C GLN A 51 -6.81 -18.33 2.31
N VAL A 52 -7.89 -17.59 2.07
CA VAL A 52 -8.52 -16.76 3.11
C VAL A 52 -9.13 -17.72 4.10
N VAL A 53 -8.32 -18.15 5.07
CA VAL A 53 -8.83 -18.93 6.20
C VAL A 53 -9.74 -18.00 6.98
N ARG A 54 -10.99 -18.40 7.20
CA ARG A 54 -11.82 -17.76 8.23
C ARG A 54 -11.13 -18.01 9.55
N GLU A 55 -10.36 -17.03 10.00
CA GLU A 55 -9.85 -17.04 11.36
C GLU A 55 -11.04 -16.92 12.33
N GLY A 56 -10.83 -17.22 13.61
CA GLY A 56 -11.87 -17.03 14.62
C GLY A 56 -12.33 -15.56 14.71
N LEU A 57 -13.41 -15.32 15.45
CA LEU A 57 -13.92 -13.96 15.68
C LEU A 57 -12.84 -13.05 16.28
N TRP A 58 -11.96 -13.60 17.11
CA TRP A 58 -10.88 -12.85 17.75
C TRP A 58 -9.83 -12.39 16.76
N GLU A 59 -9.38 -13.29 15.90
CA GLU A 59 -8.36 -12.99 14.90
C GLU A 59 -8.90 -12.01 13.85
N THR A 60 -10.15 -12.17 13.41
CA THR A 60 -10.82 -11.23 12.49
C THR A 60 -10.84 -9.79 13.04
N LEU A 61 -10.92 -9.61 14.36
CA LEU A 61 -10.82 -8.29 15.01
C LEU A 61 -9.37 -7.85 15.25
N ARG A 62 -8.46 -8.79 15.49
CA ARG A 62 -7.05 -8.52 15.78
C ARG A 62 -6.25 -8.10 14.54
N GLN A 63 -6.50 -8.72 13.39
CA GLN A 63 -5.72 -8.46 12.18
C GLN A 63 -5.82 -7.00 11.69
N PRO A 64 -7.00 -6.36 11.62
CA PRO A 64 -7.11 -4.95 11.25
C PRO A 64 -6.35 -4.02 12.20
N LEU A 65 -6.36 -4.32 13.50
CA LEU A 65 -5.61 -3.54 14.49
C LEU A 65 -4.10 -3.67 14.27
N ILE A 66 -3.59 -4.89 14.06
CA ILE A 66 -2.18 -5.12 13.74
C ILE A 66 -1.79 -4.39 12.47
N TYR A 67 -2.61 -4.49 11.43
CA TYR A 67 -2.40 -3.79 10.16
C TYR A 67 -2.33 -2.28 10.35
N MET A 68 -3.24 -1.71 11.13
CA MET A 68 -3.25 -0.28 11.46
C MET A 68 -1.95 0.14 12.18
N PHE A 69 -1.56 -0.55 13.26
CA PHE A 69 -0.32 -0.22 13.99
C PHE A 69 0.94 -0.43 13.14
N SER A 70 0.96 -1.46 12.29
CA SER A 70 2.05 -1.70 11.35
C SER A 70 2.18 -0.56 10.34
N THR A 71 1.05 -0.08 9.80
CA THR A 71 1.01 1.05 8.87
C THR A 71 1.47 2.34 9.54
N ILE A 72 0.97 2.64 10.76
CA ILE A 72 1.42 3.80 11.55
C ILE A 72 2.94 3.76 11.77
N ARG A 73 3.47 2.60 12.19
CA ARG A 73 4.91 2.41 12.39
C ARG A 73 5.70 2.63 11.10
N SER A 74 5.17 2.19 9.96
CA SER A 74 5.81 2.34 8.66
C SER A 74 5.88 3.81 8.23
N VAL A 75 4.83 4.60 8.50
CA VAL A 75 4.85 6.06 8.27
C VAL A 75 5.93 6.74 9.12
N ILE A 76 6.01 6.42 10.41
CA ILE A 76 7.02 7.00 11.31
C ILE A 76 8.46 6.67 10.84
N PHE A 77 8.72 5.43 10.47
CA PHE A 77 10.04 5.05 9.96
C PHE A 77 10.36 5.70 8.62
N THR A 78 9.39 5.74 7.71
CA THR A 78 9.57 6.38 6.41
C THR A 78 9.88 7.86 6.59
N PHE A 79 9.17 8.55 7.49
CA PHE A 79 9.47 9.94 7.83
C PHE A 79 10.91 10.12 8.32
N GLY A 80 11.38 9.28 9.26
CA GLY A 80 12.78 9.30 9.70
C GLY A 80 13.78 8.98 8.59
N TRP A 81 13.42 8.09 7.66
CA TRP A 81 14.26 7.75 6.50
C TRP A 81 14.32 8.85 5.46
N LEU A 82 13.26 9.64 5.27
CA LEU A 82 13.27 10.83 4.43
C LEU A 82 14.21 11.88 5.01
N LEU A 83 14.13 12.13 6.33
CA LEU A 83 15.01 13.09 7.00
C LEU A 83 16.50 12.65 6.99
N THR A 84 16.76 11.35 7.00
CA THR A 84 18.13 10.79 6.93
C THR A 84 18.61 10.52 5.50
N GLY A 85 17.80 10.78 4.48
CA GLY A 85 18.14 10.55 3.07
C GLY A 85 18.21 9.07 2.65
N LYS A 86 17.73 8.15 3.49
CA LYS A 86 17.66 6.70 3.16
C LYS A 86 16.56 6.40 2.15
N VAL A 87 15.53 7.23 2.09
CA VAL A 87 14.43 7.18 1.13
C VAL A 87 14.45 8.49 0.34
N SER A 88 14.36 8.39 -0.99
CA SER A 88 14.30 9.56 -1.87
C SER A 88 12.91 10.19 -1.83
N LEU A 89 12.83 11.52 -1.90
CA LEU A 89 11.56 12.25 -2.06
C LEU A 89 10.81 11.82 -3.34
N THR A 90 11.53 11.34 -4.36
CA THR A 90 10.93 10.84 -5.62
C THR A 90 10.22 9.50 -5.48
N GLN A 91 10.42 8.79 -4.36
CA GLN A 91 9.73 7.54 -4.04
C GLN A 91 8.39 7.77 -3.32
N LEU A 92 8.09 9.01 -2.93
CA LEU A 92 6.80 9.35 -2.35
C LEU A 92 5.72 9.33 -3.43
N ALA A 93 4.69 8.51 -3.20
CA ALA A 93 3.52 8.49 -4.05
C ALA A 93 2.68 9.75 -3.77
N GLY A 94 2.52 10.60 -4.78
CA GLY A 94 1.61 11.73 -4.71
C GLY A 94 0.17 11.37 -5.09
N PRO A 95 -0.72 12.38 -5.13
CA PRO A 95 -2.13 12.21 -5.48
C PRO A 95 -2.34 11.54 -6.84
N VAL A 96 -1.50 11.88 -7.83
CA VAL A 96 -1.66 11.36 -9.19
C VAL A 96 -1.29 9.88 -9.25
N ARG A 97 -0.20 9.48 -8.56
CA ARG A 97 0.17 8.07 -8.45
C ARG A 97 -0.85 7.27 -7.66
N ILE A 98 -1.43 7.83 -6.59
CA ILE A 98 -2.51 7.18 -5.84
C ILE A 98 -3.68 6.86 -6.76
N VAL A 99 -4.11 7.80 -7.62
CA VAL A 99 -5.16 7.55 -8.61
C VAL A 99 -4.75 6.43 -9.57
N SER A 100 -3.50 6.41 -10.05
CA SER A 100 -3.02 5.33 -10.93
C SER A 100 -3.07 3.95 -10.25
N ILE A 101 -2.68 3.86 -8.97
CA ILE A 101 -2.75 2.62 -8.18
C ILE A 101 -4.21 2.16 -8.02
N MET A 102 -5.13 3.10 -7.78
CA MET A 102 -6.56 2.78 -7.71
C MET A 102 -7.09 2.30 -9.07
N SER A 103 -6.71 2.95 -10.18
CA SER A 103 -7.09 2.54 -11.53
C SER A 103 -6.55 1.15 -11.90
N GLU A 104 -5.31 0.83 -11.53
CA GLU A 104 -4.75 -0.51 -11.69
C GLU A 104 -5.51 -1.54 -10.85
N ALA A 105 -5.82 -1.24 -9.59
CA ALA A 105 -6.58 -2.13 -8.73
C ALA A 105 -7.97 -2.45 -9.30
N VAL A 106 -8.62 -1.48 -9.95
CA VAL A 106 -9.88 -1.71 -10.68
C VAL A 106 -9.64 -2.57 -11.92
N SER A 107 -8.61 -2.26 -12.71
CA SER A 107 -8.33 -2.94 -13.98
C SER A 107 -7.93 -4.41 -13.82
N TYR A 108 -7.22 -4.75 -12.73
CA TYR A 108 -6.80 -6.12 -12.42
C TYR A 108 -7.86 -6.93 -11.65
N SER A 109 -9.00 -6.34 -11.31
CA SER A 109 -10.06 -7.04 -10.56
C SER A 109 -11.08 -7.67 -11.51
N PRO A 110 -11.15 -9.01 -11.63
CA PRO A 110 -12.03 -9.68 -12.59
C PRO A 110 -13.53 -9.61 -12.21
N THR A 111 -13.84 -9.29 -10.96
CA THR A 111 -15.22 -9.26 -10.42
C THR A 111 -15.46 -7.99 -9.62
N LEU A 112 -16.69 -7.45 -9.66
CA LEU A 112 -17.10 -6.26 -8.89
C LEU A 112 -16.83 -6.40 -7.39
N TYR A 113 -17.00 -7.60 -6.82
CA TYR A 113 -16.65 -7.88 -5.44
C TYR A 113 -15.18 -7.59 -5.12
N LEU A 114 -14.26 -8.02 -6.00
CA LEU A 114 -12.82 -7.79 -5.82
C LEU A 114 -12.45 -6.33 -6.02
N VAL A 115 -13.11 -5.62 -6.94
CA VAL A 115 -12.96 -4.16 -7.10
C VAL A 115 -13.24 -3.45 -5.78
N VAL A 116 -14.39 -3.73 -5.16
CA VAL A 116 -14.80 -3.08 -3.90
C VAL A 116 -13.82 -3.40 -2.77
N ILE A 117 -13.43 -4.67 -2.61
CA ILE A 117 -12.49 -5.06 -1.55
C ILE A 117 -11.11 -4.40 -1.74
N ASN A 118 -10.59 -4.36 -2.97
CA ASN A 118 -9.30 -3.74 -3.26
C ASN A 118 -9.33 -2.22 -3.02
N LEU A 119 -10.39 -1.53 -3.46
CA LEU A 119 -10.55 -0.11 -3.21
C LEU A 119 -10.72 0.21 -1.72
N LEU A 120 -11.44 -0.62 -0.96
CA LEU A 120 -11.54 -0.48 0.49
C LEU A 120 -10.18 -0.67 1.17
N ASN A 121 -9.39 -1.65 0.73
CA ASN A 121 -8.04 -1.87 1.26
C ASN A 121 -7.12 -0.68 0.99
N ILE A 122 -7.13 -0.14 -0.23
CA ILE A 122 -6.36 1.07 -0.58
C ILE A 122 -6.85 2.27 0.24
N SER A 123 -8.16 2.45 0.37
CA SER A 123 -8.75 3.55 1.14
C SER A 123 -8.40 3.45 2.62
N ALA A 124 -8.41 2.24 3.18
CA ALA A 124 -8.00 1.99 4.56
C ALA A 124 -6.51 2.32 4.77
N LEU A 125 -5.63 1.83 3.86
CA LEU A 125 -4.21 2.14 3.89
C LEU A 125 -3.96 3.66 3.87
N ILE A 126 -4.58 4.38 2.93
CA ILE A 126 -4.44 5.83 2.78
C ILE A 126 -4.98 6.55 4.01
N SER A 127 -6.14 6.14 4.52
CA SER A 127 -6.75 6.77 5.70
C SER A 127 -5.85 6.64 6.93
N ILE A 128 -5.31 5.43 7.17
CA ILE A 128 -4.37 5.19 8.26
C ILE A 128 -3.07 5.98 8.03
N ALA A 129 -2.55 6.03 6.81
CA ALA A 129 -1.31 6.75 6.50
C ALA A 129 -1.46 8.26 6.66
N ILE A 130 -2.55 8.87 6.19
CA ILE A 130 -2.86 10.30 6.38
C ILE A 130 -3.04 10.60 7.87
N GLY A 131 -3.80 9.78 8.59
CA GLY A 131 -3.98 9.92 10.04
C GLY A 131 -2.66 9.82 10.80
N ALA A 132 -1.82 8.84 10.47
CA ALA A 132 -0.49 8.68 11.06
C ALA A 132 0.44 9.86 10.74
N THR A 133 0.38 10.35 9.50
CA THR A 133 1.17 11.51 9.04
C THR A 133 0.78 12.77 9.83
N ASN A 134 -0.52 13.00 10.05
CA ASN A 134 -1.01 14.13 10.85
C ASN A 134 -0.52 14.08 12.30
N LEU A 135 -0.19 12.91 12.86
CA LEU A 135 0.35 12.77 14.20
C LEU A 135 1.88 12.97 14.28
N LEU A 136 2.56 13.18 13.14
CA LEU A 136 4.00 13.44 13.14
C LEU A 136 4.32 14.79 13.83
N PRO A 137 5.47 14.91 14.49
CA PRO A 137 5.91 16.13 15.15
C PRO A 137 6.43 17.16 14.13
N PHE A 138 5.59 17.55 13.17
CA PHE A 138 5.92 18.48 12.09
C PHE A 138 5.01 19.73 12.16
N PRO A 139 5.57 20.95 12.03
CA PRO A 139 4.77 22.18 12.05
C PRO A 139 3.67 22.21 10.98
N ALA A 140 2.51 22.78 11.29
CA ALA A 140 1.26 22.75 10.50
C ALA A 140 0.46 21.44 10.52
N LEU A 141 0.99 20.34 11.08
CA LEU A 141 0.23 19.13 11.35
C LEU A 141 -0.28 19.10 12.80
N ASP A 142 -1.31 18.30 13.06
CA ASP A 142 -1.90 18.13 14.39
C ASP A 142 -0.87 17.66 15.43
N GLY A 143 0.04 16.77 15.06
CA GLY A 143 1.15 16.29 15.88
C GLY A 143 2.17 17.38 16.22
N GLY A 144 2.35 18.37 15.35
CA GLY A 144 3.13 19.57 15.65
C GLY A 144 2.46 20.42 16.73
N ARG A 145 1.13 20.58 16.68
CA ARG A 145 0.37 21.27 17.73
C ARG A 145 0.41 20.51 19.04
N LEU A 146 0.25 19.19 19.02
CA LEU A 146 0.39 18.33 20.20
C LEU A 146 1.78 18.47 20.84
N LEU A 147 2.84 18.57 20.03
CA LEU A 147 4.20 18.80 20.52
C LEU A 147 4.33 20.17 21.21
N ILE A 148 3.77 21.23 20.61
CA ILE A 148 3.75 22.56 21.23
C ILE A 148 3.01 22.53 22.56
N LEU A 149 1.81 21.93 22.61
CA LEU A 149 1.03 21.78 23.84
C LEU A 149 1.78 20.97 24.90
N GLY A 150 2.50 19.92 24.51
CA GLY A 150 3.37 19.16 25.40
C GLY A 150 4.49 20.02 25.99
N ILE A 151 5.13 20.86 25.19
CA ILE A 151 6.15 21.82 25.64
C ILE A 151 5.54 22.87 26.57
N GLU A 152 4.35 23.38 26.26
CA GLU A 152 3.64 24.34 27.12
C GLU A 152 3.27 23.75 28.47
N ALA A 153 2.80 22.49 28.49
CA ALA A 153 2.50 21.74 29.71
C ALA A 153 3.76 21.55 30.58
N LEU A 154 4.91 21.25 29.97
CA LEU A 154 6.18 21.14 30.67
C LEU A 154 6.72 22.49 31.17
N ARG A 155 6.53 23.57 30.40
CA ARG A 155 7.00 24.92 30.73
C ARG A 155 6.06 25.68 31.67
N GLY A 156 4.81 25.25 31.78
CA GLY A 156 3.75 25.93 32.53
C GLY A 156 3.38 27.32 31.97
N LYS A 157 3.80 27.65 30.75
CA LYS A 157 3.54 28.95 30.11
C LYS A 157 3.24 28.77 28.61
N PRO A 158 2.15 29.37 28.10
CA PRO A 158 1.79 29.26 26.69
C PRO A 158 2.86 29.91 25.80
N LEU A 159 3.00 29.42 24.57
CA LEU A 159 3.78 30.07 23.54
C LEU A 159 3.02 31.33 23.09
N SER A 160 3.76 32.37 22.67
CA SER A 160 3.09 33.55 22.13
C SER A 160 2.38 33.18 20.82
N PRO A 161 1.14 33.65 20.58
CA PRO A 161 0.38 33.34 19.38
C PRO A 161 1.14 33.64 18.08
N GLU A 162 1.97 34.68 18.06
CA GLU A 162 2.78 35.08 16.91
C GLU A 162 3.85 34.03 16.58
N ARG A 163 4.45 33.41 17.60
CA ARG A 163 5.47 32.36 17.40
C ARG A 163 4.84 31.08 16.91
N GLU A 164 3.70 30.71 17.47
CA GLU A 164 2.94 29.55 17.01
C GLU A 164 2.51 29.71 15.54
N ALA A 165 1.93 30.87 15.21
CA ALA A 165 1.52 31.20 13.85
C ALA A 165 2.70 31.16 12.87
N THR A 166 3.85 31.70 13.27
CA THR A 166 5.07 31.67 12.44
C THR A 166 5.57 30.25 12.20
N ILE A 167 5.65 29.43 13.25
CA ILE A 167 6.08 28.02 13.16
C ILE A 167 5.12 27.24 12.25
N SER A 168 3.82 27.40 12.44
CA SER A 168 2.79 26.76 11.61
C SER A 168 2.87 27.22 10.15
N MET A 169 3.00 28.52 9.89
CA MET A 169 3.12 29.06 8.53
C MET A 169 4.35 28.53 7.80
N VAL A 170 5.51 28.49 8.48
CA VAL A 170 6.74 27.93 7.89
C VAL A 170 6.55 26.45 7.56
N GLY A 171 5.95 25.67 8.47
CA GLY A 171 5.61 24.28 8.23
C GLY A 171 4.69 24.09 7.03
N PHE A 172 3.63 24.89 6.96
CA PHE A 172 2.65 24.84 5.88
C PHE A 172 3.30 25.13 4.53
N VAL A 173 4.15 26.16 4.44
CA VAL A 173 4.88 26.48 3.20
C VAL A 173 5.79 25.34 2.79
N ILE A 174 6.49 24.69 3.72
CA ILE A 174 7.34 23.53 3.43
C ILE A 174 6.49 22.35 2.91
N LEU A 175 5.37 22.05 3.56
CA LEU A 175 4.46 20.97 3.14
C LEU A 175 3.85 21.24 1.77
N MET A 176 3.39 22.45 1.51
CA MET A 176 2.84 22.83 0.20
C MET A 176 3.91 22.74 -0.89
N SER A 177 5.13 23.21 -0.61
CA SER A 177 6.25 23.10 -1.55
C SER A 177 6.58 21.64 -1.86
N LEU A 178 6.61 20.77 -0.83
CA LEU A 178 6.78 19.34 -0.99
C LEU A 178 5.63 18.71 -1.79
N GLY A 179 4.38 19.10 -1.53
CA GLY A 179 3.21 18.61 -2.26
C GLY A 179 3.29 18.93 -3.75
N VAL A 180 3.65 20.17 -4.09
CA VAL A 180 3.88 20.59 -5.49
C VAL A 180 5.01 19.78 -6.12
N PHE A 181 6.14 19.61 -5.41
CA PHE A 181 7.27 18.82 -5.88
C PHE A 181 6.87 17.35 -6.17
N VAL A 182 6.12 16.72 -5.26
CA VAL A 182 5.69 15.33 -5.41
C VAL A 182 4.71 15.18 -6.57
N VAL A 183 3.75 16.10 -6.74
CA VAL A 183 2.84 16.10 -7.90
C VAL A 183 3.61 16.25 -9.21
N PHE A 184 4.59 17.16 -9.26
CA PHE A 184 5.42 17.35 -10.44
C PHE A 184 6.23 16.08 -10.77
N ASN A 185 6.83 15.45 -9.76
CA ASN A 185 7.54 14.18 -9.91
C ASN A 185 6.61 13.05 -10.40
N ASP A 186 5.39 12.97 -9.88
CA ASP A 186 4.40 12.01 -10.34
C ASP A 186 4.04 12.21 -11.82
N ILE A 187 3.80 13.45 -12.25
CA ILE A 187 3.48 13.75 -13.66
C ILE A 187 4.63 13.36 -14.58
N ILE A 188 5.86 13.71 -14.20
CA ILE A 188 7.07 13.32 -14.93
C ILE A 188 7.15 11.81 -15.08
N GLN A 189 6.95 11.08 -13.98
CA GLN A 189 7.05 9.63 -13.98
C GLN A 189 5.91 8.96 -14.75
N LEU A 190 4.74 9.59 -14.87
CA LEU A 190 3.63 9.08 -15.69
C LEU A 190 3.81 9.34 -17.19
N ILE A 191 4.53 10.40 -17.57
CA ILE A 191 4.76 10.75 -18.98
C ILE A 191 6.02 10.06 -19.54
N TRP A 192 7.07 9.96 -18.71
CA TRP A 192 8.38 9.45 -19.14
C TRP A 192 8.80 8.12 -18.48
N GLY A 193 8.05 7.63 -17.50
CA GLY A 193 8.27 6.31 -16.87
C GLY A 193 7.39 5.25 -17.49
#